data_AF-A0AAE0LF21-F1
#
_entry.id   AF-A0AAE0LF21-F1
#
_cell.length_a   1.000
_cell.length_b   1.000
_cell.length_c   1.000
_cell.angle_alpha   90.00
_cell.angle_beta   90.00
_cell.angle_gamma   90.00
#
_symmetry.space_group_name_H-M   'P 1'
#
loop_
_entity.id
_entity.type
_entity.pdbx_description
1 polymer ?
#
loop_
_entity_poly.entity_id
_entity_poly.type
_entity_poly.pdbx_seq_one_letter_code
_entity_poly.pdbx_strand_id
1 'polypeptide(L)'
;MIALTMQATHDLDETKVKGNPLCTTLETSEVKEARKLMQAMAIVLKMPHQALLTAMAYLLRFSRISSFGEVDDYDWAVTTCIFLATKVEEAPCRISDILNAMHRFRNPWDASPLPRPISNILEGQKLPSTESQEDCDVLVADMYYRAKEQLLKHEQTLLRALGFQISVIHPHKYLLNYCNTMKCSRALAQLSWAVLNDSVLNSTLTLRHPPAVLAAAVLNFGALLLEVTSDLPNKWWELLGIEMSCLEAVGSEMLELHQDLSKKQEEQ
;
A
#
# COMPACT_ATOMS: atom_id res chain seq x y z
N MET A 1 -16.12 -2.88 23.42
CA MET A 1 -14.88 -3.15 22.67
C MET A 1 -14.65 -2.20 21.49
N ILE A 2 -15.68 -1.74 20.76
CA ILE A 2 -15.52 -0.77 19.65
C ILE A 2 -15.12 0.64 20.15
N ALA A 3 -15.57 1.05 21.34
CA ALA A 3 -15.18 2.33 21.94
C ALA A 3 -13.68 2.42 22.31
N LEU A 4 -13.06 1.29 22.71
CA LEU A 4 -11.63 1.23 23.03
C LEU A 4 -10.74 1.35 21.78
N THR A 5 -11.21 0.88 20.63
CA THR A 5 -10.52 1.07 19.34
C THR A 5 -10.61 2.52 18.83
N MET A 6 -11.65 3.28 19.18
CA MET A 6 -11.73 4.72 18.85
C MET A 6 -10.83 5.57 19.76
N GLN A 7 -10.65 5.16 21.01
CA GLN A 7 -9.76 5.85 21.95
C GLN A 7 -8.28 5.65 21.57
N ALA A 8 -7.90 4.44 21.13
CA ALA A 8 -6.54 4.18 20.65
C ALA A 8 -6.18 4.95 19.36
N THR A 9 -7.17 5.32 18.52
CA THR A 9 -6.94 6.22 17.37
C THR A 9 -6.88 7.70 17.76
N HIS A 10 -7.42 8.08 18.91
CA HIS A 10 -7.37 9.46 19.41
C HIS A 10 -6.05 9.75 20.15
N ASP A 11 -5.47 8.74 20.81
CA ASP A 11 -4.25 8.91 21.63
C ASP A 11 -2.94 9.03 20.80
N LEU A 12 -2.96 8.72 19.50
CA LEU A 12 -1.81 8.94 18.61
C LEU A 12 -1.74 10.36 18.04
N ASP A 13 -2.78 11.18 18.21
CA ASP A 13 -2.83 12.55 17.66
C ASP A 13 -2.26 13.62 18.63
N GLU A 14 -2.11 13.33 19.94
CA GLU A 14 -1.83 14.39 20.92
C GLU A 14 -0.35 14.63 21.27
N THR A 15 0.58 13.68 21.04
CA THR A 15 1.96 13.83 21.55
C THR A 15 2.99 14.47 20.63
N LYS A 16 2.59 15.17 19.56
CA LYS A 16 3.49 16.06 18.80
C LYS A 16 2.80 17.30 18.20
N VAL A 17 1.84 17.88 18.92
CA VAL A 17 1.27 19.19 18.58
C VAL A 17 2.13 20.32 19.17
N LYS A 18 3.34 20.50 18.62
CA LYS A 18 4.04 21.79 18.68
C LYS A 18 4.78 22.01 17.36
N GLY A 19 4.13 22.75 16.48
CA GLY A 19 4.81 23.50 15.43
C GLY A 19 4.90 22.86 14.05
N ASN A 20 3.80 22.32 13.50
CA ASN A 20 3.57 22.37 12.06
C ASN A 20 2.05 22.39 11.77
N PRO A 21 1.56 23.35 10.96
CA PRO A 21 0.16 23.38 10.58
C PRO A 21 -0.17 22.12 9.78
N LEU A 22 -1.32 21.53 10.10
CA LEU A 22 -1.91 20.38 9.40
C LEU A 22 -1.90 20.63 7.89
N CYS A 23 -0.97 19.97 7.20
CA CYS A 23 -0.71 20.17 5.79
C CYS A 23 -1.73 19.40 4.96
N THR A 24 -2.67 20.12 4.37
CA THR A 24 -3.59 19.65 3.32
C THR A 24 -2.87 19.24 2.02
N THR A 25 -1.53 19.28 1.97
CA THR A 25 -0.68 18.86 0.84
C THR A 25 0.13 17.59 1.19
N LEU A 26 -0.54 16.53 1.64
CA LEU A 26 0.10 15.29 2.15
C LEU A 26 0.68 14.37 1.07
N GLU A 27 0.42 14.60 -0.22
CA GLU A 27 1.04 13.83 -1.29
C GLU A 27 2.23 14.58 -1.90
N THR A 28 3.42 14.34 -1.36
CA THR A 28 4.67 14.69 -2.07
C THR A 28 4.78 13.86 -3.35
N SER A 29 5.49 14.38 -4.36
CA SER A 29 5.80 13.61 -5.59
C SER A 29 6.45 12.26 -5.24
N GLU A 30 7.29 12.25 -4.21
CA GLU A 30 7.99 11.07 -3.72
C GLU A 30 7.04 9.98 -3.22
N VAL A 31 5.99 10.32 -2.46
CA VAL A 31 4.99 9.33 -2.00
C VAL A 31 4.24 8.73 -3.20
N LYS A 32 3.94 9.55 -4.23
CA LYS A 32 3.30 9.06 -5.47
C LYS A 32 4.21 8.08 -6.20
N GLU A 33 5.50 8.40 -6.32
CA GLU A 33 6.50 7.54 -6.96
C GLU A 33 6.73 6.25 -6.17
N ALA A 34 6.86 6.33 -4.85
CA ALA A 34 7.01 5.17 -3.97
C ALA A 34 5.82 4.21 -4.07
N ARG A 35 4.58 4.72 -4.18
CA ARG A 35 3.39 3.88 -4.38
C ARG A 35 3.41 3.18 -5.74
N LYS A 36 3.77 3.88 -6.82
CA LYS A 36 3.91 3.28 -8.16
C LYS A 36 4.98 2.18 -8.15
N LEU A 37 6.12 2.44 -7.52
CA LEU A 37 7.20 1.46 -7.36
C LEU A 37 6.72 0.25 -6.56
N MET A 38 6.00 0.46 -5.47
CA MET A 38 5.44 -0.63 -4.65
C MET A 38 4.46 -1.50 -5.43
N GLN A 39 3.57 -0.90 -6.23
CA GLN A 39 2.65 -1.64 -7.11
C GLN A 39 3.41 -2.47 -8.15
N ALA A 40 4.42 -1.88 -8.80
CA ALA A 40 5.25 -2.58 -9.77
C ALA A 40 6.02 -3.75 -9.13
N MET A 41 6.61 -3.53 -7.95
CA MET A 41 7.29 -4.58 -7.19
C MET A 41 6.35 -5.72 -6.79
N ALA A 42 5.13 -5.41 -6.36
CA ALA A 42 4.16 -6.44 -5.97
C ALA A 42 3.78 -7.36 -7.14
N ILE A 43 3.71 -6.82 -8.37
CA ILE A 43 3.49 -7.60 -9.59
C ILE A 43 4.70 -8.52 -9.84
N VAL A 44 5.92 -8.00 -9.77
CA VAL A 44 7.15 -8.77 -9.99
C VAL A 44 7.33 -9.89 -8.95
N LEU A 45 7.05 -9.57 -7.69
CA LEU A 45 7.15 -10.50 -6.56
C LEU A 45 5.94 -11.45 -6.44
N LYS A 46 4.91 -11.28 -7.28
CA LYS A 46 3.65 -12.04 -7.25
C LYS A 46 3.01 -12.05 -5.86
N MET A 47 2.99 -10.89 -5.21
CA MET A 47 2.41 -10.75 -3.88
C MET A 47 0.88 -10.86 -3.91
N PRO A 48 0.25 -11.42 -2.86
CA PRO A 48 -1.21 -11.38 -2.75
C PRO A 48 -1.69 -9.94 -2.56
N HIS A 49 -2.87 -9.63 -3.11
CA HIS A 49 -3.44 -8.28 -3.08
C HIS A 49 -3.57 -7.72 -1.66
N GLN A 50 -3.94 -8.56 -0.69
CA GLN A 50 -4.05 -8.15 0.71
C GLN A 50 -2.71 -7.67 1.28
N ALA A 51 -1.59 -8.32 0.94
CA ALA A 51 -0.26 -7.89 1.36
C ALA A 51 0.18 -6.59 0.70
N LEU A 52 -0.20 -6.35 -0.56
CA LEU A 52 0.01 -5.07 -1.22
C LEU A 52 -0.74 -3.94 -0.50
N LEU A 53 -2.01 -4.13 -0.15
CA LEU A 53 -2.79 -3.12 0.57
C LEU A 53 -2.19 -2.82 1.96
N THR A 54 -1.73 -3.85 2.67
CA THR A 54 -1.04 -3.70 3.97
C THR A 54 0.27 -2.94 3.82
N ALA A 55 1.08 -3.27 2.81
CA ALA A 55 2.31 -2.54 2.50
C ALA A 55 2.04 -1.06 2.17
N MET A 56 0.99 -0.79 1.40
CA MET A 56 0.58 0.57 1.02
C MET A 56 0.18 1.39 2.26
N ALA A 57 -0.57 0.78 3.18
CA ALA A 57 -0.94 1.42 4.44
C ALA A 57 0.29 1.73 5.32
N TYR A 58 1.29 0.84 5.36
CA TYR A 58 2.53 1.10 6.08
C TYR A 58 3.32 2.26 5.47
N LEU A 59 3.43 2.30 4.14
CA LEU A 59 4.13 3.38 3.44
C LEU A 59 3.50 4.74 3.74
N LEU A 60 2.17 4.82 3.66
CA LEU A 60 1.40 6.04 3.92
C LEU A 60 1.51 6.49 5.39
N ARG A 61 1.48 5.55 6.34
CA ARG A 61 1.69 5.88 7.76
C ARG A 61 3.13 6.34 8.02
N PHE A 62 4.10 5.69 7.39
CA PHE A 62 5.51 6.01 7.53
C PHE A 62 5.83 7.40 6.97
N SER A 63 5.28 7.76 5.80
CA SER A 63 5.50 9.07 5.18
C SER A 63 4.93 10.24 5.98
N ARG A 64 4.00 9.99 6.91
CA ARG A 64 3.48 11.03 7.82
C ARG A 64 4.44 11.34 8.96
N ILE A 65 5.24 10.36 9.35
CA ILE A 65 6.09 10.41 10.56
C ILE A 65 7.53 10.77 10.18
N SER A 66 8.00 10.23 9.06
CA SER A 66 9.35 10.43 8.56
C SER A 66 9.29 11.17 7.23
N SER A 67 10.02 12.29 7.12
CA SER A 67 10.39 12.82 5.81
C SER A 67 11.41 11.87 5.20
N PHE A 68 11.22 11.47 3.95
CA PHE A 68 12.28 10.81 3.18
C PHE A 68 13.46 11.79 3.11
N GLY A 69 14.60 11.42 3.67
CA GLY A 69 15.85 12.16 3.49
C GLY A 69 16.38 11.96 2.08
N GLU A 70 17.37 12.78 1.68
CA GLU A 70 17.91 12.88 0.32
C GLU A 70 18.06 11.53 -0.40
N VAL A 71 17.49 11.49 -1.61
CA VAL A 71 17.67 10.54 -2.73
C VAL A 71 18.22 9.18 -2.32
N ASP A 72 17.31 8.27 -1.95
CA ASP A 72 17.41 6.78 -1.89
C ASP A 72 16.54 6.20 -0.74
N ASP A 73 15.98 7.06 0.12
CA ASP A 73 15.18 6.62 1.28
C ASP A 73 13.85 5.95 0.89
N TYR A 74 13.23 6.35 -0.22
CA TYR A 74 11.93 5.79 -0.59
C TYR A 74 12.04 4.35 -1.13
N ASP A 75 13.18 3.95 -1.71
CA ASP A 75 13.44 2.57 -2.11
C ASP A 75 13.53 1.65 -0.91
N TRP A 76 14.32 2.07 0.08
CA TRP A 76 14.43 1.35 1.33
C TRP A 76 13.10 1.32 2.06
N ALA A 77 12.33 2.41 2.05
CA ALA A 77 10.98 2.42 2.62
C ALA A 77 10.04 1.43 1.93
N VAL A 78 9.99 1.41 0.59
CA VAL A 78 9.15 0.47 -0.17
C VAL A 78 9.57 -0.97 0.07
N THR A 79 10.87 -1.26 -0.04
CA THR A 79 11.46 -2.59 0.21
C THR A 79 11.12 -3.09 1.61
N THR A 80 11.26 -2.21 2.61
CA THR A 80 10.97 -2.53 4.01
C THR A 80 9.48 -2.72 4.27
N CYS A 81 8.62 -1.88 3.69
CA CYS A 81 7.17 -2.00 3.82
C CYS A 81 6.67 -3.32 3.21
N ILE A 82 7.17 -3.69 2.03
CA ILE A 82 6.87 -4.98 1.39
C ILE A 82 7.36 -6.14 2.27
N PHE A 83 8.60 -6.07 2.76
CA PHE A 83 9.17 -7.11 3.62
C PHE A 83 8.40 -7.29 4.92
N LEU A 84 7.96 -6.19 5.55
CA LEU A 84 7.16 -6.26 6.77
C LEU A 84 5.75 -6.78 6.48
N ALA A 85 5.08 -6.29 5.44
CA ALA A 85 3.72 -6.71 5.10
C ALA A 85 3.64 -8.20 4.72
N THR A 86 4.63 -8.72 4.00
CA THR A 86 4.71 -10.15 3.64
C THR A 86 4.85 -11.06 4.85
N LYS A 87 5.57 -10.60 5.90
CA LYS A 87 5.61 -11.31 7.19
C LYS A 87 4.28 -11.28 7.92
N VAL A 88 3.61 -10.13 7.95
CA VAL A 88 2.37 -9.92 8.71
C VAL A 88 1.18 -10.66 8.10
N GLU A 89 1.10 -10.71 6.76
CA GLU A 89 0.01 -11.38 6.03
C GLU A 89 0.30 -12.86 5.74
N GLU A 90 1.33 -13.44 6.38
CA GLU A 90 1.73 -14.85 6.23
C GLU A 90 1.99 -15.26 4.76
N ALA A 91 2.49 -14.33 3.95
CA ALA A 91 2.83 -14.53 2.55
C ALA A 91 4.35 -14.41 2.37
N PRO A 92 5.15 -15.42 2.76
CA PRO A 92 6.59 -15.26 2.93
C PRO A 92 7.31 -15.02 1.59
N CYS A 93 7.88 -13.83 1.45
CA CYS A 93 8.83 -13.48 0.39
C CYS A 93 10.27 -13.53 0.93
N ARG A 94 11.21 -14.09 0.17
CA ARG A 94 12.62 -14.14 0.59
C ARG A 94 13.24 -12.76 0.45
N ILE A 95 14.11 -12.39 1.40
CA ILE A 95 14.86 -11.13 1.36
C ILE A 95 15.65 -10.99 0.03
N SER A 96 16.24 -12.09 -0.46
CA SER A 96 16.93 -12.12 -1.74
C SER A 96 16.05 -11.67 -2.90
N ASP A 97 14.80 -12.10 -2.92
CA ASP A 97 13.90 -11.88 -4.04
C ASP A 97 13.46 -10.42 -4.06
N ILE A 98 13.19 -9.85 -2.89
CA ILE A 98 12.83 -8.44 -2.72
C ILE A 98 14.01 -7.53 -3.11
N LEU A 99 15.21 -7.82 -2.60
CA LEU A 99 16.40 -7.00 -2.88
C LEU A 99 16.81 -7.08 -4.35
N ASN A 100 16.77 -8.27 -4.96
CA ASN A 100 17.07 -8.43 -6.38
C ASN A 100 16.01 -7.78 -7.27
N ALA A 101 14.73 -7.83 -6.88
CA ALA A 101 13.67 -7.12 -7.59
C ALA A 101 13.90 -5.60 -7.55
N MET A 102 14.22 -5.05 -6.38
CA MET A 102 14.53 -3.62 -6.23
C MET A 102 15.75 -3.21 -7.07
N HIS A 103 16.82 -4.01 -7.03
CA HIS A 103 18.02 -3.77 -7.83
C HIS A 103 17.71 -3.67 -9.34
N ARG A 104 16.86 -4.56 -9.86
CA ARG A 104 16.43 -4.54 -11.27
C ARG A 104 15.59 -3.32 -11.63
N PHE A 105 14.71 -2.87 -10.74
CA PHE A 105 13.93 -1.65 -10.97
C PHE A 105 14.82 -0.42 -11.13
N ARG A 106 15.99 -0.42 -10.45
CA ARG A 106 16.98 0.66 -10.55
C ARG A 106 17.95 0.48 -11.70
N ASN A 107 18.22 -0.76 -12.10
CA ASN A 107 19.11 -1.11 -13.20
C ASN A 107 18.36 -1.93 -14.27
N PRO A 108 17.53 -1.30 -15.13
CA PRO A 108 16.69 -2.02 -16.10
C PRO A 108 17.45 -2.78 -17.18
N TRP A 109 18.72 -2.42 -17.42
CA TRP A 109 19.59 -3.02 -18.43
C TRP A 109 20.16 -4.37 -17.99
N ASP A 110 19.97 -4.74 -16.72
CA ASP A 110 20.38 -6.03 -16.18
C ASP A 110 19.32 -7.11 -16.51
N ALA A 111 19.60 -7.88 -17.57
CA ALA A 111 18.74 -8.96 -18.04
C ALA A 111 19.00 -10.31 -17.35
N SER A 112 19.80 -10.34 -16.28
CA SER A 112 20.15 -11.60 -15.60
C SER A 112 18.90 -12.29 -15.05
N PRO A 113 18.78 -13.63 -15.08
CA PRO A 113 17.65 -14.34 -14.46
C PRO A 113 17.69 -14.20 -12.94
N LEU A 114 16.53 -14.07 -12.27
CA LEU A 114 16.47 -14.08 -10.80
C LEU A 114 17.10 -15.38 -10.30
N PRO A 115 17.96 -15.34 -9.26
CA PRO A 115 18.47 -16.57 -8.69
C PRO A 115 17.29 -17.43 -8.24
N ARG A 116 17.18 -18.62 -8.84
CA ARG A 116 16.21 -19.63 -8.45
C ARG A 116 16.43 -19.99 -6.97
N PRO A 117 15.40 -20.44 -6.24
CA PRO A 117 15.52 -20.77 -4.83
C PRO A 117 16.75 -21.64 -4.54
N ILE A 118 17.42 -21.33 -3.43
CA ILE A 118 18.65 -21.95 -2.87
C ILE A 118 18.62 -23.51 -2.86
N SER A 119 17.46 -24.13 -3.02
CA SER A 119 17.31 -25.59 -3.15
C SER A 119 18.18 -26.20 -4.26
N ASN A 120 18.51 -25.44 -5.30
CA ASN A 120 19.28 -25.96 -6.44
C ASN A 120 20.82 -25.84 -6.26
N ILE A 121 21.29 -25.29 -5.14
CA ILE A 121 22.73 -25.17 -4.84
C ILE A 121 23.29 -26.48 -4.21
N LEU A 122 22.41 -27.33 -3.67
CA LEU A 122 22.80 -28.64 -3.12
C LEU A 122 23.10 -29.68 -4.22
N GLU A 123 22.68 -29.45 -5.47
CA GLU A 123 23.02 -30.27 -6.63
C GLU A 123 24.27 -29.73 -7.35
N GLY A 124 25.40 -29.74 -6.66
CA GLY A 124 26.73 -29.95 -7.26
C GLY A 124 27.24 -29.00 -8.36
N GLN A 125 26.58 -27.89 -8.67
CA GLN A 125 27.14 -26.87 -9.56
C GLN A 125 28.16 -26.05 -8.77
N LYS A 126 29.44 -26.29 -9.06
CA LYS A 126 30.56 -25.47 -8.55
C LYS A 126 30.29 -24.00 -8.87
N LEU A 127 30.47 -23.14 -7.86
CA LEU A 127 30.67 -21.70 -8.09
C LEU A 127 31.77 -21.54 -9.16
N PRO A 128 31.61 -20.64 -10.14
CA PRO A 128 32.69 -20.34 -11.05
C PRO A 128 33.85 -19.75 -10.23
N SER A 129 34.92 -20.54 -10.15
CA SER A 129 36.20 -20.13 -9.62
C SER A 129 36.93 -19.29 -10.67
N THR A 130 37.29 -18.07 -10.27
CA THR A 130 38.54 -17.39 -10.69
C THR A 130 38.50 -16.55 -11.98
N GLU A 131 38.67 -15.23 -11.78
CA GLU A 131 39.51 -14.28 -12.57
C GLU A 131 39.04 -13.60 -13.88
N SER A 132 37.74 -13.44 -14.10
CA SER A 132 37.26 -12.39 -15.01
C SER A 132 36.14 -11.58 -14.37
N GLN A 133 36.44 -10.31 -14.05
CA GLN A 133 35.45 -9.26 -13.81
C GLN A 133 34.60 -9.11 -15.08
N GLU A 134 33.57 -9.93 -15.20
CA GLU A 134 32.42 -9.67 -16.04
C GLU A 134 31.22 -9.66 -15.10
N ASP A 135 30.59 -8.50 -15.01
CA ASP A 135 29.61 -8.11 -14.00
C ASP A 135 28.43 -9.10 -13.94
N CYS A 136 28.46 -10.02 -12.97
CA CYS A 136 27.27 -10.77 -12.59
C CYS A 136 26.45 -9.90 -11.63
N ASP A 137 25.55 -9.12 -12.21
CA ASP A 137 24.72 -8.03 -11.64
C ASP A 137 23.60 -8.47 -10.65
N VAL A 138 23.72 -9.66 -10.08
CA VAL A 138 22.90 -10.05 -8.91
C VAL A 138 23.58 -9.52 -7.65
N LEU A 139 22.81 -9.12 -6.62
CA LEU A 139 23.42 -8.86 -5.31
C LEU A 139 24.03 -10.16 -4.77
N VAL A 140 25.33 -10.31 -4.94
CA VAL A 140 26.10 -11.48 -4.51
C VAL A 140 27.02 -11.11 -3.35
N ALA A 141 27.24 -12.09 -2.45
CA ALA A 141 28.20 -12.01 -1.35
C ALA A 141 28.06 -10.72 -0.51
N ASP A 142 29.11 -9.91 -0.45
CA ASP A 142 29.23 -8.77 0.48
C ASP A 142 28.17 -7.69 0.25
N MET A 143 27.81 -7.41 -1.00
CA MET A 143 26.77 -6.43 -1.32
C MET A 143 25.40 -6.90 -0.83
N TYR A 144 25.10 -8.19 -0.99
CA TYR A 144 23.87 -8.77 -0.45
C TYR A 144 23.83 -8.70 1.08
N TYR A 145 24.92 -9.08 1.76
CA TYR A 145 24.96 -9.04 3.23
C TYR A 145 24.80 -7.62 3.77
N ARG A 146 25.42 -6.63 3.13
CA ARG A 146 25.24 -5.21 3.48
C ARG A 146 23.80 -4.75 3.25
N ALA A 147 23.22 -5.03 2.07
CA ALA A 147 21.85 -4.66 1.75
C ALA A 147 20.83 -5.33 2.71
N LYS A 148 21.06 -6.60 3.05
CA LYS A 148 20.27 -7.32 4.06
C LYS A 148 20.38 -6.67 5.44
N GLU A 149 21.59 -6.30 5.88
CA GLU A 149 21.78 -5.61 7.16
C GLU A 149 21.03 -4.27 7.18
N GLN A 150 21.09 -3.50 6.09
CA GLN A 150 20.34 -2.26 5.95
C GLN A 150 18.83 -2.50 6.00
N LEU A 151 18.30 -3.51 5.30
CA LEU A 151 16.88 -3.85 5.35
C LEU A 151 16.41 -4.14 6.79
N LEU A 152 17.22 -4.88 7.55
CA LEU A 152 16.89 -5.21 8.95
C LEU A 152 16.94 -3.98 9.87
N LYS A 153 17.86 -3.03 9.63
CA LYS A 153 17.88 -1.75 10.35
C LYS A 153 16.64 -0.91 10.03
N HIS A 154 16.26 -0.84 8.76
CA HIS A 154 15.06 -0.12 8.32
C HIS A 154 13.79 -0.76 8.86
N GLU A 155 13.71 -2.10 8.92
CA GLU A 155 12.58 -2.81 9.54
C GLU A 155 12.37 -2.36 10.99
N GLN A 156 13.44 -2.27 11.79
CA GLN A 156 13.35 -1.80 13.17
C GLN A 156 12.93 -0.33 13.26
N THR A 157 13.36 0.52 12.33
CA THR A 157 12.94 1.92 12.26
C THR A 157 11.47 2.04 11.87
N LEU A 158 11.00 1.28 10.89
CA LEU A 158 9.61 1.24 10.45
C LEU A 158 8.69 0.75 11.57
N LEU A 159 9.05 -0.34 12.27
CA LEU A 159 8.26 -0.86 13.39
C LEU A 159 8.13 0.16 14.54
N ARG A 160 9.22 0.85 14.86
CA ARG A 160 9.20 1.93 15.87
C ARG A 160 8.37 3.11 15.42
N ALA A 161 8.45 3.50 14.15
CA ALA A 161 7.65 4.59 13.59
C ALA A 161 6.15 4.24 13.60
N LEU A 162 5.78 3.00 13.28
CA LEU A 162 4.39 2.52 13.33
C LEU A 162 3.88 2.29 14.77
N GLY A 163 4.71 2.48 15.80
CA GLY A 163 4.33 2.18 17.19
C GLY A 163 3.98 0.70 17.41
N PHE A 164 4.54 -0.21 16.60
CA PHE A 164 4.19 -1.64 16.56
C PHE A 164 2.71 -1.93 16.24
N GLN A 165 1.94 -0.95 15.73
CA GLN A 165 0.58 -1.16 15.26
C GLN A 165 0.58 -1.72 13.82
N ILE A 166 0.94 -3.00 13.72
CA ILE A 166 1.07 -3.71 12.44
C ILE A 166 -0.28 -4.20 11.89
N SER A 167 -1.32 -4.33 12.71
CA SER A 167 -2.63 -4.75 12.22
C SER A 167 -3.28 -3.65 11.36
N VAL A 168 -3.54 -3.96 10.10
CA VAL A 168 -4.26 -3.05 9.17
C VAL A 168 -5.62 -3.65 8.87
N ILE A 169 -6.67 -2.84 9.04
CA ILE A 169 -8.03 -3.23 8.66
C ILE A 169 -8.33 -2.61 7.31
N HIS A 170 -8.52 -3.46 6.29
CA HIS A 170 -8.80 -3.02 4.93
C HIS A 170 -10.29 -2.68 4.73
N PRO A 171 -10.60 -1.61 3.96
CA PRO A 171 -11.99 -1.20 3.68
C PRO A 171 -12.78 -2.26 2.91
N HIS A 172 -12.10 -3.13 2.15
CA HIS A 172 -12.70 -4.23 1.38
C HIS A 172 -13.57 -5.16 2.21
N LYS A 173 -13.17 -5.41 3.47
CA LYS A 173 -13.95 -6.25 4.40
C LYS A 173 -15.31 -5.62 4.73
N TYR A 174 -15.34 -4.31 4.94
CA TYR A 174 -16.57 -3.57 5.20
C TYR A 174 -17.44 -3.50 3.96
N LEU A 175 -16.84 -3.25 2.79
CA LEU A 175 -17.56 -3.18 1.52
C LEU A 175 -18.33 -4.48 1.25
N LEU A 176 -17.68 -5.64 1.37
CA LEU A 176 -18.35 -6.93 1.17
C LEU A 176 -19.47 -7.18 2.19
N ASN A 177 -19.27 -6.77 3.45
CA ASN A 177 -20.30 -6.88 4.48
C ASN A 177 -21.52 -5.99 4.17
N TYR A 178 -21.30 -4.77 3.69
CA TYR A 178 -22.35 -3.84 3.29
C TYR A 178 -23.11 -4.34 2.06
N CYS A 179 -22.38 -4.79 1.03
CA CYS A 179 -22.99 -5.39 -0.17
C CYS A 179 -23.87 -6.61 0.19
N ASN A 180 -23.42 -7.46 1.12
CA ASN A 180 -24.19 -8.62 1.56
C ASN A 180 -25.44 -8.21 2.37
N THR A 181 -25.31 -7.22 3.25
CA THR A 181 -26.42 -6.72 4.10
C THR A 181 -27.51 -6.07 3.25
N MET A 182 -27.11 -5.30 2.23
CA MET A 182 -28.05 -4.59 1.35
C MET A 182 -28.46 -5.41 0.12
N LYS A 183 -27.95 -6.64 -0.02
CA LYS A 183 -28.20 -7.52 -1.17
C LYS A 183 -27.95 -6.84 -2.52
N CYS A 184 -26.84 -6.10 -2.61
CA CYS A 184 -26.47 -5.36 -3.82
C CYS A 184 -26.29 -6.30 -5.02
N SER A 185 -26.58 -5.79 -6.22
CA SER A 185 -26.30 -6.51 -7.46
C SER A 185 -24.80 -6.82 -7.60
N ARG A 186 -24.48 -7.91 -8.32
CA ARG A 186 -23.08 -8.28 -8.57
C ARG A 186 -22.32 -7.20 -9.32
N ALA A 187 -22.98 -6.51 -10.24
CA ALA A 187 -22.40 -5.42 -11.02
C ALA A 187 -21.99 -4.24 -10.13
N LEU A 188 -22.86 -3.83 -9.21
CA LEU A 188 -22.55 -2.78 -8.24
C LEU A 188 -21.39 -3.18 -7.34
N ALA A 189 -21.40 -4.40 -6.79
CA ALA A 189 -20.32 -4.88 -5.94
C ALA A 189 -18.96 -4.92 -6.66
N GLN A 190 -18.93 -5.33 -7.94
CA GLN A 190 -17.72 -5.37 -8.76
C GLN A 190 -17.20 -3.97 -9.07
N LEU A 191 -18.09 -3.04 -9.44
CA LEU A 191 -17.71 -1.65 -9.70
C LEU A 191 -17.18 -0.97 -8.44
N SER A 192 -17.91 -1.07 -7.32
CA SER A 192 -17.47 -0.51 -6.04
C SER A 192 -16.15 -1.13 -5.58
N TRP A 193 -15.91 -2.42 -5.84
CA TRP A 193 -14.62 -3.04 -5.54
C TRP A 193 -13.48 -2.46 -6.38
N ALA A 194 -13.69 -2.26 -7.68
CA ALA A 194 -12.69 -1.67 -8.59
C ALA A 194 -12.36 -0.23 -8.17
N VAL A 195 -13.39 0.60 -7.97
CA VAL A 195 -13.24 1.98 -7.52
C VAL A 195 -12.53 2.05 -6.15
N LEU A 196 -12.82 1.12 -5.24
CA LEU A 196 -12.15 1.07 -3.94
C LEU A 196 -10.66 0.77 -4.09
N ASN A 197 -10.29 -0.18 -4.97
CA ASN A 197 -8.88 -0.47 -5.23
C ASN A 197 -8.14 0.74 -5.78
N ASP A 198 -8.72 1.41 -6.78
CA ASP A 198 -8.12 2.59 -7.39
C ASP A 198 -7.93 3.70 -6.35
N SER A 199 -8.95 3.92 -5.52
CA SER A 199 -8.90 4.93 -4.45
C SER A 199 -7.83 4.62 -3.41
N VAL A 200 -7.74 3.37 -2.94
CA VAL A 200 -6.78 2.97 -1.90
C VAL A 200 -5.34 2.96 -2.41
N LEU A 201 -5.13 2.55 -3.66
CA LEU A 201 -3.81 2.45 -4.26
C LEU A 201 -3.29 3.81 -4.76
N ASN A 202 -4.19 4.67 -5.24
CA ASN A 202 -3.84 5.95 -5.87
C ASN A 202 -4.02 7.17 -4.96
N SER A 203 -4.57 7.05 -3.75
CA SER A 203 -4.76 8.17 -2.83
C SER A 203 -4.37 7.90 -1.37
N THR A 204 -4.29 8.99 -0.60
CA THR A 204 -4.09 9.03 0.86
C THR A 204 -5.39 8.95 1.65
N LEU A 205 -6.53 8.65 1.00
CA LEU A 205 -7.86 8.53 1.62
C LEU A 205 -7.90 7.64 2.88
N THR A 206 -7.12 6.55 2.87
CA THR A 206 -7.03 5.59 4.00
C THR A 206 -6.41 6.16 5.26
N LEU A 207 -5.70 7.30 5.18
CA LEU A 207 -5.18 8.01 6.34
C LEU A 207 -6.18 9.03 6.92
N ARG A 208 -7.05 9.57 6.06
CA ARG A 208 -7.96 10.67 6.40
C ARG A 208 -9.30 10.18 6.94
N HIS A 209 -9.77 9.05 6.43
CA HIS A 209 -11.11 8.53 6.71
C HIS A 209 -11.05 7.10 7.23
N PRO A 210 -11.92 6.72 8.18
CA PRO A 210 -11.97 5.36 8.69
C PRO A 210 -12.44 4.38 7.60
N PRO A 211 -11.96 3.12 7.61
CA PRO A 211 -12.24 2.15 6.54
C PRO A 211 -13.73 1.82 6.39
N ALA A 212 -14.52 1.95 7.46
CA ALA A 212 -15.97 1.77 7.43
C ALA A 212 -16.69 2.86 6.62
N VAL A 213 -16.23 4.12 6.73
CA VAL A 213 -16.79 5.25 5.98
C VAL A 213 -16.36 5.19 4.52
N LEU A 214 -15.08 4.86 4.26
CA LEU A 214 -14.58 4.68 2.89
C LEU A 214 -15.37 3.62 2.12
N ALA A 215 -15.63 2.47 2.73
CA ALA A 215 -16.42 1.41 2.09
C ALA A 215 -17.85 1.86 1.76
N ALA A 216 -18.49 2.64 2.65
CA ALA A 216 -19.82 3.19 2.39
C ALA A 216 -19.79 4.26 1.30
N ALA A 217 -18.80 5.15 1.31
CA ALA A 217 -18.65 6.20 0.30
C ALA A 217 -18.46 5.61 -1.10
N VAL A 218 -17.59 4.61 -1.23
CA VAL A 218 -17.36 3.93 -2.52
C VAL A 218 -18.59 3.17 -3.00
N LEU A 219 -19.39 2.63 -2.09
CA LEU A 219 -20.64 1.97 -2.45
C LEU A 219 -21.69 2.98 -2.94
N ASN A 220 -21.80 4.13 -2.27
CA ASN A 220 -22.65 5.23 -2.73
C ASN A 220 -22.19 5.76 -4.10
N PHE A 221 -20.88 5.96 -4.26
CA PHE A 221 -20.28 6.42 -5.50
C PHE A 221 -20.50 5.43 -6.66
N GLY A 222 -20.32 4.13 -6.43
CA GLY A 222 -20.61 3.10 -7.42
C GLY A 222 -22.10 3.05 -7.81
N ALA A 223 -23.01 3.28 -6.85
CA ALA A 223 -24.44 3.33 -7.12
C ALA A 223 -24.84 4.56 -7.95
N LEU A 224 -24.20 5.71 -7.69
CA LEU A 224 -24.34 6.91 -8.50
C LEU A 224 -23.83 6.69 -9.93
N LEU A 225 -22.66 6.06 -10.08
CA LEU A 225 -22.07 5.77 -11.40
C LEU A 225 -22.90 4.81 -12.25
N LEU A 226 -23.59 3.85 -11.63
CA LEU A 226 -24.47 2.92 -12.35
C LEU A 226 -25.89 3.46 -12.53
N GLU A 227 -26.22 4.61 -11.95
CA GLU A 227 -27.58 5.16 -11.88
C GLU A 227 -28.59 4.20 -11.18
N VAL A 228 -28.09 3.33 -10.29
CA VAL A 228 -28.86 2.29 -9.58
C VAL A 228 -29.21 2.73 -8.15
N THR A 229 -29.39 4.04 -7.94
CA THR A 229 -29.71 4.60 -6.62
C THR A 229 -31.05 4.11 -6.05
N SER A 230 -31.94 3.59 -6.90
CA SER A 230 -33.23 3.01 -6.51
C SER A 230 -33.13 1.65 -5.81
N ASP A 231 -32.05 0.89 -6.01
CA ASP A 231 -31.90 -0.45 -5.42
C ASP A 231 -31.46 -0.41 -3.96
N LEU A 232 -30.93 0.74 -3.51
CA LEU A 232 -30.51 0.95 -2.14
C LEU A 232 -31.68 1.49 -1.30
N PRO A 233 -31.85 1.01 -0.05
CA PRO A 233 -32.86 1.57 0.85
C PRO A 233 -32.66 3.08 1.04
N ASN A 234 -33.78 3.81 1.19
CA ASN A 234 -33.73 5.24 1.52
C ASN A 234 -32.88 5.46 2.77
N LYS A 235 -31.87 6.34 2.67
CA LYS A 235 -30.93 6.66 3.74
C LYS A 235 -30.25 5.45 4.40
N TRP A 236 -29.88 4.46 3.59
CA TRP A 236 -29.20 3.25 4.05
C TRP A 236 -27.94 3.51 4.90
N TRP A 237 -27.27 4.67 4.75
CA TRP A 237 -26.12 5.06 5.56
C TRP A 237 -26.47 5.32 7.04
N GLU A 238 -27.70 5.74 7.36
CA GLU A 238 -28.15 5.89 8.75
C GLU A 238 -28.17 4.53 9.47
N LEU A 239 -28.45 3.43 8.76
CA LEU A 239 -28.39 2.06 9.32
C LEU A 239 -26.97 1.65 9.72
N LEU A 240 -25.96 2.27 9.10
CA LEU A 240 -24.55 2.04 9.39
C LEU A 240 -24.00 3.04 10.42
N GLY A 241 -24.82 4.01 10.85
CA GLY A 241 -24.41 5.07 11.76
C GLY A 241 -23.42 6.07 11.14
N ILE A 242 -23.48 6.25 9.81
CA ILE A 242 -22.59 7.15 9.06
C ILE A 242 -23.34 8.42 8.66
N GLU A 243 -22.74 9.59 8.87
CA GLU A 243 -23.31 10.87 8.44
C GLU A 243 -23.15 11.10 6.93
N MET A 244 -24.12 11.77 6.32
CA MET A 244 -24.09 12.11 4.88
C MET A 244 -22.93 13.03 4.52
N SER A 245 -22.58 13.97 5.42
CA SER A 245 -21.44 14.89 5.28
C SER A 245 -20.13 14.13 5.02
N CYS A 246 -19.90 13.02 5.72
CA CYS A 246 -18.72 12.19 5.54
C CYS A 246 -18.71 11.47 4.18
N LEU A 247 -19.87 11.01 3.71
CA LEU A 247 -20.00 10.36 2.40
C LEU A 247 -19.72 11.34 1.26
N GLU A 248 -20.27 12.55 1.35
CA GLU A 248 -20.06 13.61 0.38
C GLU A 248 -18.59 14.06 0.34
N ALA A 249 -17.95 14.24 1.51
CA ALA A 249 -16.54 14.60 1.58
C ALA A 249 -15.63 13.57 0.88
N VAL A 250 -15.83 12.28 1.17
CA VAL A 250 -15.06 11.21 0.50
C VAL A 250 -15.40 11.14 -0.99
N GLY A 251 -16.66 11.30 -1.37
CA GLY A 251 -17.10 11.31 -2.77
C GLY A 251 -16.47 12.44 -3.59
N SER A 252 -16.36 13.64 -3.01
CA SER A 252 -15.66 14.77 -3.64
C SER A 252 -14.16 14.50 -3.81
N GLU A 253 -13.48 14.01 -2.77
CA GLU A 253 -12.05 13.65 -2.85
C GLU A 253 -11.82 12.54 -3.90
N MET A 254 -12.73 11.56 -4.01
CA MET A 254 -12.68 10.51 -5.05
C MET A 254 -12.88 11.05 -6.46
N LEU A 255 -13.80 11.99 -6.64
CA LEU A 255 -14.06 12.59 -7.94
C LEU A 255 -12.85 13.40 -8.44
N GLU A 256 -12.21 14.16 -7.55
CA GLU A 256 -10.98 14.90 -7.85
C GLU A 256 -9.86 13.97 -8.33
N LEU A 257 -9.67 12.84 -7.65
CA LEU A 257 -8.66 11.84 -8.04
C LEU A 257 -8.87 11.29 -9.45
N HIS A 258 -10.12 10.98 -9.82
CA HIS A 258 -10.44 10.42 -11.13
C HIS A 258 -10.34 11.47 -12.25
N GLN A 259 -10.70 12.72 -11.98
CA GLN A 259 -10.53 13.81 -12.94
C GLN A 259 -9.05 14.06 -13.26
N ASP A 260 -8.18 13.99 -12.25
CA ASP A 260 -6.74 14.15 -12.42
C ASP A 260 -6.08 13.00 -13.19
N LEU A 261 -6.63 11.78 -13.10
CA LEU A 261 -6.20 10.64 -13.90
C LEU A 261 -6.60 10.79 -15.37
N SER A 262 -7.80 11.29 -15.64
CA SER A 262 -8.28 11.53 -17.01
C SER A 262 -7.39 12.54 -17.76
N LYS A 263 -7.07 13.67 -17.12
CA LYS A 263 -6.22 14.70 -17.73
C LYS A 263 -4.83 14.17 -18.11
N LYS A 264 -4.25 13.29 -17.30
CA LYS A 264 -2.93 12.69 -17.58
C LYS A 264 -2.94 11.68 -18.73
N GLN A 265 -4.08 11.06 -19.01
CA GLN A 265 -4.22 10.17 -20.17
C GLN A 265 -4.34 10.96 -21.47
N GLU A 266 -4.84 12.20 -21.42
CA GLU A 266 -4.95 13.08 -22.58
C GLU A 266 -3.64 13.81 -22.92
N GLU A 267 -2.72 13.93 -21.97
CA GLU A 267 -1.40 14.57 -22.12
C GLU A 267 -0.28 13.61 -22.58
N GLN A 268 -0.57 12.32 -22.75
CA GLN A 268 0.36 11.27 -23.22
C GLN A 268 0.04 10.81 -24.65
#